data_AF-A0AAT9RUN5-F1
#
_entry.id   AF-A0AAT9RUN5-F1
#
_cell.length_a   1.000
_cell.length_b   1.000
_cell.length_c   1.000
_cell.angle_alpha   90.00
_cell.angle_beta   90.00
_cell.angle_gamma   90.00
#
_symmetry.space_group_name_H-M   'P 1'
#
loop_
_entity.id
_entity.type
_entity.pdbx_description
1 polymer ?
#
loop_
_entity_poly.entity_id
_entity_poly.type
_entity_poly.pdbx_seq_one_letter_code
_entity_poly.pdbx_strand_id
1 'polypeptide(L)' 'MNRQIARISHTVGTAGDPAGLGLALAVAAALHPPVTRAPEVATAPATARRNTAARPHRRTVRG' A
#
# COMPACT_ATOMS: atom_id res chain seq x y z
N MET A 1 -4.53 -6.20 34.57
CA MET A 1 -3.82 -7.38 34.00
C MET A 1 -3.63 -7.13 32.52
N ASN A 2 -2.40 -6.87 32.08
CA ASN A 2 -2.13 -6.43 30.72
C ASN A 2 -1.65 -7.65 29.92
N ARG A 3 -2.47 -8.16 28.99
CA ARG A 3 -2.08 -9.27 28.12
C ARG A 3 -1.23 -8.73 26.97
N GLN A 4 0.07 -8.99 26.99
CA GLN A 4 0.93 -8.75 25.83
C GLN A 4 0.67 -9.81 24.76
N ILE A 5 0.47 -9.38 23.52
CA ILE A 5 0.36 -10.26 22.36
C ILE A 5 1.77 -10.51 21.83
N ALA A 6 2.18 -11.77 21.77
CA ALA A 6 3.47 -12.16 21.21
C ALA A 6 3.44 -12.09 19.68
N ARG A 7 4.44 -11.42 19.09
CA ARG A 7 4.64 -11.40 17.64
C ARG A 7 5.47 -12.61 17.25
N ILE A 8 4.88 -13.53 16.48
CA ILE A 8 5.57 -14.70 15.94
C ILE A 8 5.89 -14.42 14.46
N SER A 9 7.17 -14.45 14.12
CA SER A 9 7.62 -14.35 12.72
C SER A 9 7.74 -15.76 12.15
N HIS A 10 6.93 -16.09 11.15
CA HIS A 10 7.09 -17.33 10.38
C HIS A 10 8.02 -17.05 9.20
N THR A 11 9.15 -17.74 9.16
CA THR A 11 9.99 -17.78 7.97
C THR A 11 9.28 -18.68 6.96
N VAL A 12 8.56 -18.09 6.01
CA VAL A 12 7.91 -18.86 4.94
C VAL A 12 9.02 -19.40 4.05
N GLY A 13 9.27 -20.71 4.18
CA GLY A 13 10.31 -21.44 3.46
C GLY A 13 9.95 -21.67 2.01
N THR A 14 9.91 -20.60 1.24
CA THR A 14 10.09 -20.48 -0.22
C THR A 14 9.76 -19.03 -0.50
N ALA A 15 10.75 -18.13 -0.39
CA ALA A 15 10.68 -16.90 -1.15
C ALA A 15 10.75 -17.34 -2.61
N GLY A 16 9.59 -17.46 -3.27
CA GLY A 16 9.53 -17.79 -4.69
C GLY A 16 10.48 -16.85 -5.43
N ASP A 17 11.30 -17.42 -6.31
CA ASP A 17 12.26 -16.66 -7.11
C ASP A 17 11.58 -15.39 -7.68
N PRO A 18 12.11 -14.19 -7.42
CA PRO A 18 11.49 -12.95 -7.87
C PRO A 18 11.31 -12.91 -9.40
N ALA A 19 12.20 -13.58 -10.16
CA ALA A 19 12.03 -13.70 -11.60
C ALA A 19 10.84 -14.61 -11.96
N GLY A 20 10.70 -15.75 -11.28
CA GLY A 20 9.53 -16.62 -11.38
C GLY A 20 8.20 -15.93 -11.01
N LEU A 21 8.19 -15.09 -9.97
CA LEU A 21 7.02 -14.29 -9.60
C LEU A 21 6.66 -13.28 -10.70
N GLY A 22 7.65 -12.56 -11.23
CA GLY A 22 7.45 -11.62 -12.33
C GLY A 22 6.88 -12.28 -13.58
N LEU A 23 7.41 -13.45 -13.95
CA LEU A 23 6.91 -14.26 -15.06
C LEU A 23 5.46 -14.70 -14.83
N ALA A 24 5.15 -15.24 -13.64
CA ALA A 24 3.80 -15.70 -13.31
C ALA A 24 2.77 -14.56 -13.41
N LEU A 25 3.13 -13.36 -12.92
CA LEU A 25 2.29 -12.17 -13.03
C LEU A 25 2.10 -11.71 -14.49
N ALA A 26 3.15 -11.77 -15.30
CA ALA A 26 3.06 -11.43 -16.73
C ALA A 26 2.15 -12.41 -17.49
N VAL A 27 2.29 -13.72 -17.23
CA VAL A 27 1.42 -14.74 -17.82
C VAL A 27 -0.03 -14.56 -17.37
N ALA A 28 -0.25 -14.31 -16.08
CA ALA A 28 -1.59 -14.04 -15.55
C ALA A 28 -2.23 -12.82 -16.24
N ALA A 29 -1.47 -11.73 -16.46
CA ALA A 29 -1.97 -10.55 -17.16
C ALA A 29 -2.27 -10.82 -18.65
N ALA A 30 -1.50 -11.70 -19.30
CA ALA A 30 -1.75 -12.11 -20.68
C ALA A 30 -3.00 -12.98 -20.82
N LEU A 31 -3.27 -13.85 -19.85
CA LEU A 31 -4.42 -14.75 -19.85
C LEU A 31 -5.71 -14.10 -19.31
N HIS A 32 -5.57 -13.15 -18.39
CA HIS A 32 -6.68 -12.49 -17.72
C HIS A 32 -6.66 -10.99 -18.03
N PRO A 33 -7.32 -10.55 -19.13
CA PRO A 33 -7.45 -9.13 -19.39
C PRO A 33 -8.15 -8.45 -18.21
N PRO A 34 -7.72 -7.23 -17.83
CA PRO A 34 -8.30 -6.53 -16.70
C PRO A 34 -9.78 -6.22 -16.98
N VAL A 35 -10.66 -6.81 -16.16
CA VAL A 35 -12.10 -6.55 -16.20
C VAL A 35 -12.41 -5.43 -15.21
N THR A 36 -13.11 -4.39 -15.68
CA THR A 36 -13.57 -3.32 -14.80
C THR A 36 -14.61 -3.86 -13.83
N ARG A 37 -14.48 -3.52 -12.55
CA ARG A 37 -15.53 -3.82 -11.58
C ARG A 37 -16.76 -2.98 -11.89
N ALA A 38 -17.94 -3.58 -11.71
CA ALA A 38 -19.20 -2.89 -11.81
C ALA A 38 -19.25 -1.71 -10.81
N PRO A 39 -19.95 -0.61 -11.14
CA PRO A 39 -19.90 0.63 -10.36
C PRO A 39 -20.34 0.45 -8.91
N GLU A 40 -21.23 -0.50 -8.63
CA GLU A 40 -21.70 -0.84 -7.29
C GLU A 40 -20.64 -1.51 -6.40
N VAL A 41 -19.60 -2.09 -7.01
CA VAL A 41 -18.47 -2.76 -6.30
C VAL A 41 -17.17 -1.95 -6.42
N ALA A 42 -17.17 -0.89 -7.23
CA ALA A 42 -16.01 -0.04 -7.40
C ALA A 42 -15.75 0.75 -6.11
N THR A 43 -14.60 0.52 -5.47
CA THR A 43 -14.15 1.37 -4.37
C THR A 43 -13.86 2.75 -4.93
N ALA A 44 -14.48 3.79 -4.36
CA ALA A 44 -14.22 5.15 -4.75
C ALA A 44 -12.72 5.46 -4.62
N PRO A 45 -12.10 6.13 -5.61
CA PRO A 45 -10.70 6.50 -5.51
C PRO A 45 -10.51 7.36 -4.26
N ALA A 46 -9.60 6.94 -3.38
CA ALA A 46 -9.25 7.72 -2.21
C ALA A 46 -8.69 9.06 -2.69
N THR A 47 -9.40 10.15 -2.41
CA THR A 47 -8.86 11.48 -2.63
C THR A 47 -7.64 11.61 -1.72
N ALA A 48 -6.46 11.77 -2.31
CA ALA A 48 -5.25 12.04 -1.56
C ALA A 48 -5.44 13.36 -0.79
N ARG A 49 -5.87 13.26 0.47
CA ARG A 49 -6.03 14.41 1.37
C ARG A 49 -4.63 14.93 1.67
N ARG A 50 -4.16 15.86 0.84
CA ARG A 50 -2.94 16.62 1.11
C ARG A 50 -3.18 17.44 2.38
N ASN A 51 -2.84 16.88 3.53
CA ASN A 51 -2.68 17.65 4.76
C ASN A 51 -1.43 18.52 4.57
N THR A 52 -1.60 19.71 4.00
CA THR A 52 -0.62 20.79 4.13
C THR A 52 -0.57 21.16 5.61
N ALA A 53 0.36 20.53 6.35
CA ALA A 53 0.71 21.00 7.68
C ALA A 53 1.08 22.48 7.55
N ALA A 54 0.33 23.35 8.23
CA ALA A 54 0.56 24.78 8.23
C ALA A 54 2.00 25.03 8.69
N ARG A 55 2.86 25.42 7.74
CA ARG A 55 4.25 25.78 8.02
C ARG A 55 4.24 26.99 8.96
N PRO A 56 4.73 26.90 10.20
CA PRO A 56 4.73 28.05 11.10
C PRO A 56 5.61 29.15 10.51
N HIS A 57 5.00 30.28 10.16
CA HIS A 57 5.69 31.45 9.63
C HIS A 57 6.49 32.08 10.77
N ARG A 58 7.82 31.86 10.77
CA ARG A 58 8.74 32.41 11.78
C ARG A 58 8.83 33.92 11.60
N ARG A 59 8.14 34.68 12.45
CA ARG A 59 8.29 36.14 12.56
C ARG A 59 9.74 36.45 12.98
N THR A 60 10.50 37.13 12.14
CA THR A 60 11.75 37.78 12.55
C THR A 60 11.38 39.00 13.38
N VAL A 61 11.66 38.97 14.69
CA VAL A 61 11.67 40.16 15.53
C VAL A 61 12.89 40.98 15.12
N ARG A 62 12.68 42.18 14.60
CA ARG A 62 13.74 43.19 14.49
C ARG A 62 13.96 43.73 15.91
N GLY A 63 15.08 43.32 16.51
CA GLY A 63 15.78 44.14 17.50
C GLY A 63 16.65 45.15 16.76
#